data_AF-A0A4Q0VET3-F1
#
_entry.id   AF-A0A4Q0VET3-F1
#
_cell.length_a   1.000
_cell.length_b   1.000
_cell.length_c   1.000
_cell.angle_alpha   90.00
_cell.angle_beta   90.00
_cell.angle_gamma   90.00
#
_symmetry.space_group_name_H-M   'P 1'
#
loop_
_entity.id
_entity.type
_entity.pdbx_description
1 polymer ?
#
loop_
_entity_poly.entity_id
_entity_poly.type
_entity_poly.pdbx_seq_one_letter_code
_entity_poly.pdbx_strand_id
1 'polypeptide(L)'
;MKDYYNAILKKSILILFFSFGLLFAVGTVIVWKYDLSLWFAIGFSVSIALIQFLLGPFIIEMFYGILFDDYDSYISEDVLKFIEKSCDEYNIPHPKIGIIEDGNPNAFTFGHIPRNARLVVTTGLLDILNEEEQKAVIAHELGHIKHYDFITMMIVSLIPMILYQIYLRTKDKKADAKYIVGLGAYAAYLLSGFLVLGFSRMREYYSDNFAKEVMGDGEHLRNALVKIAYGTASREKDKNPKTSCMAFTNNVQNDSWMLSTYKLDDNNKMKLNLMKWDLKNPWAKWYEINSTHPLTGKRIMALDHVEIEDNESSTKGLGSFLLDAAINMLPYILVIGVFVKSSLNKDTSFIDFMIENPLYIVLVGVSMLLRYYYSYGRGYEQRTIEELLSREDASPVKGIPTILKGKVIGKGIPGLFYSEDLMLDDGTGIMLVDYRQPLKILQWAFALFEVDKFQEKEVEVIGWYKRGMRPYFVCKYIKRYDNKYQCYNYMLTKMVAFGLVILGLCMKFI
;
A
#
# COMPACT_ATOMS: atom_id res chain seq x y z
N MET A 1 -16.18 -30.08 -2.44
CA MET A 1 -15.01 -30.72 -3.11
C MET A 1 -14.25 -29.72 -3.98
N LYS A 2 -14.88 -29.07 -4.97
CA LYS A 2 -14.24 -28.07 -5.85
C LYS A 2 -13.60 -26.90 -5.06
N ASP A 3 -14.28 -26.38 -4.05
CA ASP A 3 -13.75 -25.28 -3.21
C ASP A 3 -12.57 -25.69 -2.32
N TYR A 4 -12.57 -26.95 -1.86
CA TYR A 4 -11.48 -27.53 -1.07
C TYR A 4 -10.21 -27.74 -1.93
N TYR A 5 -10.37 -28.27 -3.15
CA TYR A 5 -9.27 -28.40 -4.11
C TYR A 5 -8.73 -27.03 -4.55
N ASN A 6 -9.60 -26.07 -4.80
CA ASN A 6 -9.20 -24.70 -5.11
C ASN A 6 -8.43 -24.05 -3.94
N ALA A 7 -8.84 -24.30 -2.70
CA ALA A 7 -8.11 -23.81 -1.52
C ALA A 7 -6.73 -24.47 -1.35
N ILE A 8 -6.58 -25.76 -1.66
CA ILE A 8 -5.28 -26.45 -1.64
C ILE A 8 -4.38 -25.95 -2.77
N LEU A 9 -4.90 -25.87 -3.99
CA LEU A 9 -4.16 -25.36 -5.15
C LEU A 9 -3.59 -23.97 -4.87
N LYS A 10 -4.43 -23.05 -4.37
CA LYS A 10 -4.05 -21.69 -3.98
C LYS A 10 -2.95 -21.65 -2.92
N LYS A 11 -2.97 -22.56 -1.93
CA LYS A 11 -1.91 -22.71 -0.91
C LYS A 11 -0.61 -23.28 -1.50
N SER A 12 -0.69 -24.23 -2.43
CA SER A 12 0.48 -24.82 -3.09
C SER A 12 1.23 -23.80 -3.96
N ILE A 13 0.52 -22.89 -4.61
CA ILE A 13 1.11 -21.81 -5.41
C ILE A 13 1.83 -20.79 -4.53
N LEU A 14 1.26 -20.45 -3.38
CA LEU A 14 1.91 -19.55 -2.41
C LEU A 14 3.29 -20.09 -2.00
N ILE A 15 3.36 -21.39 -1.71
CA ILE A 15 4.62 -22.09 -1.42
C ILE A 15 5.55 -21.99 -2.62
N LEU A 16 5.06 -22.16 -3.85
CA LEU A 16 5.85 -22.09 -5.07
C LEU A 16 6.42 -20.68 -5.32
N PHE A 17 5.66 -19.62 -5.05
CA PHE A 17 6.13 -18.23 -5.17
C PHE A 17 7.20 -17.89 -4.13
N PHE A 18 7.00 -18.27 -2.85
CA PHE A 18 8.04 -18.11 -1.82
C PHE A 18 9.29 -18.92 -2.14
N SER A 19 9.11 -20.13 -2.70
CA SER A 19 10.21 -20.95 -3.17
C SER A 19 10.98 -20.28 -4.32
N PHE A 20 10.29 -19.53 -5.19
CA PHE A 20 10.92 -18.78 -6.27
C PHE A 20 11.72 -17.57 -5.75
N GLY A 21 11.18 -16.81 -4.79
CA GLY A 21 11.93 -15.75 -4.11
C GLY A 21 13.15 -16.28 -3.35
N LEU A 22 13.00 -17.44 -2.69
CA LEU A 22 14.11 -18.14 -2.06
C LEU A 22 15.14 -18.62 -3.08
N LEU A 23 14.70 -19.13 -4.24
CA LEU A 23 15.57 -19.56 -5.33
C LEU A 23 16.38 -18.39 -5.90
N PHE A 24 15.79 -17.20 -6.02
CA PHE A 24 16.53 -15.99 -6.41
C PHE A 24 17.58 -15.60 -5.35
N ALA A 25 17.22 -15.63 -4.07
CA ALA A 25 18.15 -15.33 -2.98
C ALA A 25 19.32 -16.32 -2.94
N VAL A 26 19.01 -17.62 -3.00
CA VAL A 26 20.01 -18.71 -3.05
C VAL A 26 20.87 -18.59 -4.30
N GLY A 27 20.26 -18.36 -5.47
CA GLY A 27 20.97 -18.16 -6.73
C GLY A 27 21.93 -16.97 -6.68
N THR A 28 21.49 -15.84 -6.12
CA THR A 28 22.34 -14.65 -5.90
C THR A 28 23.49 -14.95 -4.95
N VAL A 29 23.24 -15.70 -3.87
CA VAL A 29 24.28 -16.13 -2.92
C VAL A 29 25.28 -17.11 -3.58
N ILE A 30 24.83 -18.05 -4.40
CA ILE A 30 25.69 -18.97 -5.17
C ILE A 30 26.57 -18.16 -6.13
N VAL A 31 25.94 -17.29 -6.91
CA VAL A 31 26.60 -16.39 -7.85
C VAL A 31 27.68 -15.59 -7.12
N TRP A 32 27.37 -14.99 -5.97
CA TRP A 32 28.33 -14.28 -5.13
C TRP A 32 29.45 -15.18 -4.57
N LYS A 33 29.08 -16.31 -3.93
CA LYS A 33 30.01 -17.23 -3.25
C LYS A 33 31.02 -17.88 -4.18
N TYR A 34 30.62 -18.23 -5.41
CA TYR A 34 31.49 -18.85 -6.40
C TYR A 34 32.19 -17.84 -7.32
N ASP A 35 32.11 -16.55 -7.00
CA ASP A 35 32.71 -15.44 -7.77
C ASP A 35 32.42 -15.49 -9.28
N LEU A 36 31.19 -15.86 -9.65
CA LEU A 36 30.78 -15.92 -11.06
C LEU A 36 30.85 -14.53 -11.70
N SER A 37 31.14 -14.48 -13.01
CA SER A 37 31.33 -13.22 -13.73
C SER A 37 30.13 -12.26 -13.58
N LEU A 38 30.40 -10.95 -13.63
CA LEU A 38 29.35 -9.92 -13.56
C LEU A 38 28.28 -10.13 -14.63
N TRP A 39 28.67 -10.48 -15.85
CA TRP A 39 27.74 -10.75 -16.96
C TRP A 39 26.84 -11.95 -16.68
N PHE A 40 27.37 -13.00 -16.04
CA PHE A 40 26.54 -14.12 -15.60
C PHE A 40 25.55 -13.69 -14.51
N ALA A 41 25.98 -12.87 -13.53
CA ALA A 41 25.11 -12.40 -12.46
C ALA A 41 23.97 -11.50 -12.98
N ILE A 42 24.28 -10.60 -13.93
CA ILE A 42 23.29 -9.78 -14.62
C ILE A 42 22.34 -10.67 -15.43
N GLY A 43 22.88 -11.59 -16.24
CA GLY A 43 22.09 -12.52 -17.04
C GLY A 43 21.14 -13.38 -16.20
N PHE A 44 21.62 -13.91 -15.06
CA PHE A 44 20.80 -14.64 -14.09
C PHE A 44 19.66 -13.77 -13.56
N SER A 45 19.96 -12.55 -13.11
CA SER A 45 18.97 -11.64 -12.53
C SER A 45 17.91 -11.23 -13.56
N VAL A 46 18.33 -10.87 -14.78
CA VAL A 46 17.43 -10.54 -15.89
C VAL A 46 16.57 -11.74 -16.29
N SER A 47 17.14 -12.95 -16.31
CA SER A 47 16.38 -14.18 -16.60
C SER A 47 15.29 -14.42 -15.56
N ILE A 48 15.61 -14.22 -14.28
CA ILE A 48 14.62 -14.35 -13.20
C ILE A 48 13.53 -13.29 -13.32
N ALA A 49 13.88 -12.03 -13.55
CA ALA A 49 12.91 -10.95 -13.75
C ALA A 49 12.01 -11.21 -14.97
N LEU A 50 12.57 -11.74 -16.06
CA LEU A 50 11.82 -12.13 -17.25
C LEU A 50 10.85 -13.29 -16.95
N ILE A 51 11.29 -14.31 -16.21
CA ILE A 51 10.42 -15.42 -15.79
C ILE A 51 9.26 -14.89 -14.93
N GLN A 52 9.54 -13.99 -13.98
CA GLN A 52 8.49 -13.37 -13.15
C GLN A 52 7.51 -12.56 -13.99
N PHE A 53 8.01 -11.77 -14.94
CA PHE A 53 7.19 -11.01 -15.86
C PHE A 53 6.26 -11.95 -16.66
N LEU A 54 6.82 -13.00 -17.26
CA LEU A 54 6.08 -13.99 -18.07
C LEU A 54 5.01 -14.78 -17.28
N LEU A 55 5.29 -15.08 -16.01
CA LEU A 55 4.36 -15.79 -15.13
C LEU A 55 3.34 -14.85 -14.49
N GLY A 56 3.58 -13.54 -14.48
CA GLY A 56 2.80 -12.53 -13.75
C GLY A 56 1.29 -12.60 -14.04
N PRO A 57 0.84 -12.49 -15.31
CA PRO A 57 -0.59 -12.55 -15.63
C PRO A 57 -1.25 -13.88 -15.25
N PHE A 58 -0.56 -15.01 -15.44
CA PHE A 58 -1.06 -16.31 -15.00
C PHE A 58 -1.23 -16.38 -13.48
N ILE A 59 -0.26 -15.83 -12.74
CA ILE A 59 -0.31 -15.73 -11.29
C ILE A 59 -1.51 -14.86 -10.87
N ILE A 60 -1.73 -13.71 -11.51
CA ILE A 60 -2.86 -12.83 -11.23
C ILE A 60 -4.18 -13.56 -11.49
N GLU A 61 -4.39 -14.17 -12.67
CA GLU A 61 -5.63 -14.90 -12.99
C GLU A 61 -5.96 -16.02 -12.00
N MET A 62 -4.93 -16.64 -11.44
CA MET A 62 -5.09 -17.77 -10.53
C MET A 62 -5.39 -17.34 -9.10
N PHE A 63 -4.90 -16.16 -8.71
CA PHE A 63 -5.13 -15.57 -7.39
C PHE A 63 -6.42 -14.77 -7.35
N TYR A 64 -6.62 -13.94 -8.38
CA TYR A 64 -7.80 -13.13 -8.56
C TYR A 64 -8.96 -14.01 -9.07
N GLY A 65 -10.11 -14.00 -8.39
CA GLY A 65 -11.32 -14.73 -8.75
C GLY A 65 -12.03 -14.02 -9.89
N ILE A 66 -11.33 -13.83 -11.00
CA ILE A 66 -11.78 -13.08 -12.15
C ILE A 66 -12.74 -13.96 -12.96
N LEU A 67 -13.96 -13.48 -13.13
CA LEU A 67 -14.97 -14.04 -14.00
C LEU A 67 -14.80 -13.43 -15.40
N PHE A 68 -14.40 -14.26 -16.35
CA PHE A 68 -14.16 -13.82 -17.74
C PHE A 68 -15.32 -14.11 -18.69
N ASP A 69 -16.24 -15.01 -18.32
CA ASP A 69 -17.28 -15.52 -19.22
C ASP A 69 -18.63 -14.81 -19.03
N ASP A 70 -18.85 -14.14 -17.89
CA ASP A 70 -20.14 -13.54 -17.50
C ASP A 70 -20.09 -12.01 -17.27
N TYR A 71 -19.08 -11.31 -17.81
CA TYR A 71 -18.86 -9.88 -17.52
C TYR A 71 -19.99 -8.98 -18.05
N ASP A 72 -20.67 -9.41 -19.12
CA ASP A 72 -21.78 -8.73 -19.78
C ASP A 72 -23.05 -8.66 -18.92
N SER A 73 -23.17 -9.56 -17.93
CA SER A 73 -24.25 -9.49 -16.94
C SER A 73 -24.06 -8.39 -15.88
N TYR A 74 -22.86 -7.83 -15.76
CA TYR A 74 -22.52 -6.78 -14.78
C TYR A 74 -22.26 -5.43 -15.42
N ILE A 75 -21.61 -5.39 -16.58
CA ILE A 75 -21.23 -4.15 -17.28
C ILE A 75 -22.33 -3.81 -18.30
N SER A 76 -22.81 -2.56 -18.30
CA SER A 76 -23.84 -2.15 -19.25
C SER A 76 -23.35 -2.17 -20.69
N GLU A 77 -24.29 -2.40 -21.62
CA GLU A 77 -23.99 -2.48 -23.06
C GLU A 77 -23.33 -1.19 -23.58
N ASP A 78 -23.69 -0.04 -23.02
CA ASP A 78 -23.12 1.26 -23.39
C ASP A 78 -21.65 1.40 -22.95
N VAL A 79 -21.28 0.84 -21.80
CA VAL A 79 -19.88 0.80 -21.35
C VAL A 79 -19.06 -0.18 -22.19
N LEU A 80 -19.62 -1.33 -22.57
CA LEU A 80 -18.96 -2.28 -23.47
C LEU A 80 -18.72 -1.68 -24.86
N LYS A 81 -19.73 -1.03 -25.46
CA LYS A 81 -19.58 -0.31 -26.73
C LYS A 81 -18.55 0.81 -26.64
N PHE A 82 -18.48 1.50 -25.50
CA PHE A 82 -17.46 2.51 -25.25
C PHE A 82 -16.05 1.90 -25.26
N ILE A 83 -15.84 0.74 -24.61
CA ILE A 83 -14.56 0.02 -24.66
C ILE A 83 -14.20 -0.32 -26.10
N GLU A 84 -15.14 -0.91 -26.85
CA GLU A 84 -14.90 -1.33 -28.23
C GLU A 84 -14.53 -0.13 -29.12
N LYS A 85 -15.33 0.92 -29.08
CA LYS A 85 -15.10 2.15 -29.85
C LYS A 85 -13.76 2.79 -29.49
N SER A 86 -13.44 2.91 -28.20
CA SER A 86 -12.17 3.50 -27.75
C SER A 86 -10.98 2.65 -28.18
N CYS A 87 -11.11 1.32 -28.17
CA CYS A 87 -10.07 0.44 -28.65
C CYS A 87 -9.83 0.61 -30.15
N ASP A 88 -10.89 0.67 -30.95
CA ASP A 88 -10.80 0.85 -32.40
C ASP A 88 -10.25 2.23 -32.78
N GLU A 89 -10.76 3.30 -32.16
CA GLU A 89 -10.37 4.69 -32.42
C GLU A 89 -8.89 4.94 -32.10
N TYR A 90 -8.42 4.42 -30.96
CA TYR A 90 -7.05 4.63 -30.50
C TYR A 90 -6.09 3.49 -30.86
N ASN A 91 -6.49 2.55 -31.72
CA ASN A 91 -5.69 1.39 -32.14
C ASN A 91 -5.13 0.58 -30.94
N ILE A 92 -5.97 0.32 -29.96
CA ILE A 92 -5.68 -0.54 -28.81
C ILE A 92 -6.25 -1.93 -29.12
N PRO A 93 -5.45 -3.01 -29.04
CA PRO A 93 -6.01 -4.36 -29.13
C PRO A 93 -7.05 -4.58 -28.03
N HIS A 94 -8.21 -5.12 -28.40
CA HIS A 94 -9.31 -5.40 -27.46
C HIS A 94 -8.81 -6.26 -26.29
N PRO A 95 -8.81 -5.75 -25.05
CA PRO A 95 -8.37 -6.50 -23.89
C PRO A 95 -9.41 -7.54 -23.49
N LYS A 96 -8.97 -8.59 -22.80
CA LYS A 96 -9.90 -9.53 -22.19
C LYS A 96 -10.58 -8.88 -20.97
N ILE A 97 -11.89 -8.72 -21.01
CA ILE A 97 -12.67 -8.09 -19.94
C ILE A 97 -12.96 -9.12 -18.84
N GLY A 98 -12.83 -8.72 -17.58
CA GLY A 98 -13.14 -9.58 -16.44
C GLY A 98 -13.81 -8.83 -15.28
N ILE A 99 -14.57 -9.57 -14.48
CA ILE A 99 -15.25 -9.08 -13.28
C ILE A 99 -14.73 -9.76 -12.03
N ILE A 100 -14.60 -8.99 -10.96
CA ILE A 100 -14.42 -9.52 -9.61
C ILE A 100 -15.65 -9.15 -8.77
N GLU A 101 -16.31 -10.15 -8.20
CA GLU A 101 -17.40 -9.97 -7.25
C GLU A 101 -16.88 -9.55 -5.86
N ASP A 102 -16.46 -8.29 -5.75
CA ASP A 102 -16.06 -7.68 -4.49
C ASP A 102 -16.75 -6.33 -4.28
N GLY A 103 -17.11 -6.03 -3.04
CA GLY A 103 -17.78 -4.79 -2.67
C GLY A 103 -16.88 -3.57 -2.57
N ASN A 104 -15.55 -3.71 -2.53
CA ASN A 104 -14.67 -2.55 -2.55
C ASN A 104 -14.41 -2.11 -4.01
N PRO A 105 -14.53 -0.81 -4.31
CA PRO A 105 -14.37 -0.29 -5.67
C PRO A 105 -12.92 -0.38 -6.14
N ASN A 106 -12.74 -0.98 -7.30
CA ASN A 106 -11.49 -1.00 -8.06
C ASN A 106 -11.67 -1.36 -9.53
N ALA A 107 -10.73 -0.87 -10.36
CA ALA A 107 -10.44 -1.33 -11.71
C ALA A 107 -8.92 -1.42 -11.87
N PHE A 108 -8.45 -2.36 -12.68
CA PHE A 108 -7.02 -2.47 -13.01
C PHE A 108 -6.82 -3.25 -14.31
N THR A 109 -5.66 -3.02 -14.91
CA THR A 109 -5.21 -3.74 -16.10
C THR A 109 -3.91 -4.49 -15.85
N PHE A 110 -3.76 -5.64 -16.49
CA PHE A 110 -2.53 -6.43 -16.41
C PHE A 110 -2.28 -7.24 -17.67
N GLY A 111 -1.00 -7.56 -17.91
CA GLY A 111 -0.56 -8.28 -19.08
C GLY A 111 0.93 -8.11 -19.29
N HIS A 112 1.40 -8.46 -20.48
CA HIS A 112 2.78 -8.23 -20.90
C HIS A 112 2.88 -7.08 -21.91
N ILE A 113 1.98 -7.10 -22.88
CA ILE A 113 1.88 -6.19 -24.01
C ILE A 113 0.39 -5.99 -24.33
N PRO A 114 0.02 -4.95 -25.10
CA PRO A 114 -1.39 -4.62 -25.35
C PRO A 114 -2.22 -5.78 -25.90
N ARG A 115 -1.63 -6.60 -26.79
CA ARG A 115 -2.29 -7.77 -27.40
C ARG A 115 -2.65 -8.90 -26.42
N ASN A 116 -2.12 -8.86 -25.20
CA ASN A 116 -2.38 -9.85 -24.16
C ASN A 116 -2.71 -9.12 -22.84
N ALA A 117 -3.43 -8.00 -22.96
CA ALA A 117 -3.91 -7.24 -21.82
C ALA A 117 -5.26 -7.77 -21.35
N ARG A 118 -5.51 -7.66 -20.05
CA ARG A 118 -6.82 -7.84 -19.42
C ARG A 118 -7.22 -6.55 -18.75
N LEU A 119 -8.51 -6.25 -18.80
CA LEU A 119 -9.13 -5.14 -18.07
C LEU A 119 -10.12 -5.76 -17.09
N VAL A 120 -9.92 -5.49 -15.81
CA VAL A 120 -10.75 -6.07 -14.75
C VAL A 120 -11.38 -4.97 -13.93
N VAL A 121 -12.69 -5.09 -13.70
CA VAL A 121 -13.44 -4.18 -12.82
C VAL A 121 -14.14 -4.98 -11.71
N THR A 122 -14.38 -4.33 -10.58
CA THR A 122 -15.07 -4.93 -9.43
C THR A 122 -16.54 -4.53 -9.40
N THR A 123 -17.40 -5.38 -8.83
CA THR A 123 -18.81 -5.03 -8.61
C THR A 123 -18.98 -3.77 -7.75
N GLY A 124 -18.08 -3.56 -6.77
CA GLY A 124 -18.08 -2.35 -5.94
C GLY A 124 -17.81 -1.07 -6.73
N LEU A 125 -17.01 -1.14 -7.80
CA LEU A 125 -16.77 0.01 -8.67
C LEU A 125 -18.02 0.34 -9.50
N LEU A 126 -18.65 -0.69 -10.06
CA LEU A 126 -19.88 -0.57 -10.84
C LEU A 126 -21.06 -0.06 -9.99
N ASP A 127 -21.13 -0.45 -8.72
CA ASP A 127 -22.16 0.02 -7.79
C ASP A 127 -21.97 1.48 -7.34
N ILE A 128 -20.72 1.97 -7.30
CA ILE A 128 -20.36 3.31 -6.78
C ILE A 128 -20.34 4.38 -7.87
N LEU A 129 -19.96 4.02 -9.10
CA LEU A 129 -19.82 4.96 -10.21
C LEU A 129 -21.02 4.91 -11.13
N ASN A 130 -21.45 6.07 -11.64
CA ASN A 130 -22.39 6.11 -12.76
C ASN A 130 -21.68 5.72 -14.07
N GLU A 131 -22.45 5.49 -15.14
CA GLU A 131 -21.90 4.96 -16.39
C GLU A 131 -20.81 5.84 -17.02
N GLU A 132 -20.94 7.17 -16.98
CA GLU A 132 -19.92 8.09 -17.52
C GLU A 132 -18.64 8.07 -16.68
N GLU A 133 -18.76 7.96 -15.36
CA GLU A 133 -17.63 7.77 -14.46
C GLU A 133 -16.95 6.40 -14.67
N GLN A 134 -17.73 5.35 -14.92
CA GLN A 134 -17.20 4.03 -15.27
C GLN A 134 -16.39 4.10 -16.57
N LYS A 135 -16.95 4.71 -17.63
CA LYS A 135 -16.25 4.96 -18.91
C LYS A 135 -14.94 5.72 -18.69
N ALA A 136 -14.94 6.76 -17.86
CA ALA A 136 -13.74 7.53 -17.57
C ALA A 136 -12.64 6.73 -16.86
N VAL A 137 -12.99 5.90 -15.87
CA VAL A 137 -12.02 5.00 -15.21
C VAL A 137 -11.51 3.93 -16.17
N ILE A 138 -12.39 3.36 -16.99
CA ILE A 138 -12.02 2.40 -18.03
C ILE A 138 -11.09 3.04 -19.07
N ALA A 139 -11.34 4.29 -19.47
CA ALA A 139 -10.46 5.01 -20.37
C ALA A 139 -9.07 5.21 -19.77
N HIS A 140 -8.98 5.53 -18.47
CA HIS A 140 -7.71 5.59 -17.74
C HIS A 140 -6.96 4.25 -17.81
N GLU A 141 -7.66 3.15 -17.55
CA GLU A 141 -7.09 1.80 -17.64
C GLU A 141 -6.65 1.42 -19.06
N LEU A 142 -7.42 1.80 -20.09
CA LEU A 142 -7.01 1.66 -21.49
C LEU A 142 -5.75 2.47 -21.80
N GLY A 143 -5.53 3.60 -21.11
CA GLY A 143 -4.30 4.39 -21.18
C GLY A 143 -3.05 3.60 -20.81
N HIS A 144 -3.10 2.78 -19.75
CA HIS A 144 -1.99 1.91 -19.36
C HIS A 144 -1.67 0.86 -20.43
N ILE A 145 -2.72 0.33 -21.07
CA ILE A 145 -2.57 -0.61 -22.18
C ILE A 145 -1.96 0.12 -23.38
N LYS A 146 -2.54 1.25 -23.79
CA LYS A 146 -2.11 2.05 -24.95
C LYS A 146 -0.63 2.41 -24.88
N HIS A 147 -0.17 2.82 -23.70
CA HIS A 147 1.18 3.33 -23.51
C HIS A 147 2.22 2.25 -23.19
N TYR A 148 1.87 0.96 -23.18
CA TYR A 148 2.78 -0.16 -22.90
C TYR A 148 3.37 -0.15 -21.49
N ASP A 149 2.57 0.23 -20.48
CA ASP A 149 3.01 0.38 -19.09
C ASP A 149 3.67 -0.87 -18.54
N PHE A 150 3.11 -2.05 -18.82
CA PHE A 150 3.58 -3.32 -18.26
C PHE A 150 5.06 -3.60 -18.59
N ILE A 151 5.40 -3.57 -19.90
CA ILE A 151 6.77 -3.82 -20.36
C ILE A 151 7.69 -2.66 -20.02
N THR A 152 7.19 -1.42 -20.06
CA THR A 152 7.98 -0.22 -19.72
C THR A 152 8.41 -0.27 -18.27
N MET A 153 7.48 -0.57 -17.35
CA MET A 153 7.78 -0.70 -15.93
C MET A 153 8.69 -1.90 -15.64
N MET A 154 8.56 -3.01 -16.39
CA MET A 154 9.49 -4.14 -16.29
C MET A 154 10.93 -3.70 -16.64
N ILE A 155 11.13 -3.02 -17.77
CA ILE A 155 12.45 -2.54 -18.22
C ILE A 155 13.04 -1.54 -17.21
N VAL A 156 12.25 -0.56 -16.76
CA VAL A 156 12.69 0.44 -15.77
C VAL A 156 13.10 -0.24 -14.46
N SER A 157 12.41 -1.31 -14.05
CA SER A 157 12.74 -2.08 -12.86
C SER A 157 14.02 -2.93 -12.97
N LEU A 158 14.58 -3.14 -14.17
CA LEU A 158 15.88 -3.82 -14.33
C LEU A 158 17.06 -2.95 -13.88
N ILE A 159 16.93 -1.62 -13.92
CA ILE A 159 17.99 -0.67 -13.56
C ILE A 159 18.50 -0.88 -12.12
N PRO A 160 17.65 -0.81 -11.07
CA PRO A 160 18.10 -1.06 -9.70
C PRO A 160 18.74 -2.44 -9.56
N MET A 161 18.19 -3.45 -10.23
CA MET A 161 18.70 -4.82 -10.15
C MET A 161 20.13 -4.94 -10.69
N ILE A 162 20.42 -4.30 -11.83
CA ILE A 162 21.78 -4.26 -12.41
C ILE A 162 22.73 -3.50 -11.49
N LEU A 163 22.33 -2.34 -10.97
CA LEU A 163 23.14 -1.53 -10.05
C LEU A 163 23.47 -2.29 -8.77
N TYR A 164 22.53 -3.07 -8.24
CA TYR A 164 22.75 -3.91 -7.08
C TYR A 164 23.74 -5.06 -7.37
N GLN A 165 23.68 -5.68 -8.55
CA GLN A 165 24.67 -6.68 -8.96
C GLN A 165 26.08 -6.08 -9.08
N ILE A 166 26.20 -4.86 -9.61
CA ILE A 166 27.49 -4.14 -9.67
C ILE A 166 28.03 -3.91 -8.25
N TYR A 167 27.19 -3.43 -7.33
CA TYR A 167 27.56 -3.23 -5.92
C TYR A 167 28.07 -4.53 -5.26
N LEU A 168 27.32 -5.63 -5.37
CA LEU A 168 27.71 -6.91 -4.76
C LEU A 168 29.08 -7.42 -5.24
N ARG A 169 29.50 -7.08 -6.46
CA ARG A 169 30.79 -7.49 -7.04
C ARG A 169 31.97 -6.60 -6.73
N THR A 170 31.69 -5.41 -6.21
CA THR A 170 32.71 -4.38 -6.01
C THR A 170 32.91 -4.05 -4.53
N LYS A 171 32.01 -4.50 -3.65
CA LYS A 171 32.04 -4.21 -2.20
C LYS A 171 33.22 -4.83 -1.43
N ASP A 172 33.75 -5.97 -1.87
CA ASP A 172 34.66 -6.78 -1.04
C ASP A 172 36.15 -6.35 -1.11
N LYS A 173 36.50 -5.35 -1.95
CA LYS A 173 37.90 -4.94 -2.16
C LYS A 173 38.18 -3.52 -1.66
N LYS A 174 38.18 -3.32 -0.33
CA LYS A 174 38.35 -2.02 0.35
C LYS A 174 39.63 -1.24 0.02
N ALA A 175 40.63 -1.87 -0.60
CA ALA A 175 41.90 -1.25 -1.00
C ALA A 175 42.02 -0.95 -2.51
N ASP A 176 40.97 -1.23 -3.30
CA ASP A 176 40.96 -1.11 -4.77
C ASP A 176 40.05 0.04 -5.21
N ALA A 177 40.34 0.70 -6.35
CA ALA A 177 39.48 1.72 -6.96
C ALA A 177 38.05 1.20 -7.21
N LYS A 178 37.90 -0.12 -7.29
CA LYS A 178 36.62 -0.84 -7.36
C LYS A 178 35.71 -0.58 -6.15
N TYR A 179 36.24 -0.31 -4.96
CA TYR A 179 35.40 0.01 -3.80
C TYR A 179 34.61 1.30 -3.99
N ILE A 180 35.21 2.32 -4.60
CA ILE A 180 34.55 3.60 -4.93
C ILE A 180 33.44 3.35 -5.95
N VAL A 181 33.70 2.53 -6.96
CA VAL A 181 32.69 2.10 -7.94
C VAL A 181 31.53 1.39 -7.25
N GLY A 182 31.80 0.54 -6.26
CA GLY A 182 30.76 -0.14 -5.48
C GLY A 182 29.92 0.79 -4.63
N LEU A 183 30.54 1.75 -3.95
CA LEU A 183 29.80 2.78 -3.22
C LEU A 183 28.93 3.63 -4.16
N GLY A 184 29.47 4.03 -5.32
CA GLY A 184 28.72 4.73 -6.35
C GLY A 184 27.54 3.91 -6.88
N ALA A 185 27.75 2.62 -7.15
CA ALA A 185 26.70 1.72 -7.61
C ALA A 185 25.60 1.51 -6.56
N TYR A 186 25.96 1.43 -5.28
CA TYR A 186 24.99 1.33 -4.20
C TYR A 186 24.18 2.62 -4.02
N ALA A 187 24.85 3.78 -4.06
CA ALA A 187 24.16 5.07 -4.03
C ALA A 187 23.21 5.22 -5.22
N ALA A 188 23.66 4.86 -6.43
CA ALA A 188 22.83 4.84 -7.62
C ALA A 188 21.66 3.84 -7.51
N TYR A 189 21.88 2.66 -6.92
CA TYR A 189 20.81 1.69 -6.63
C TYR A 189 19.72 2.31 -5.75
N LEU A 190 20.11 2.95 -4.63
CA LEU A 190 19.15 3.62 -3.75
C LEU A 190 18.38 4.74 -4.48
N LEU A 191 19.09 5.57 -5.26
CA LEU A 191 18.47 6.63 -6.06
C LEU A 191 17.53 6.08 -7.14
N SER A 192 17.91 4.98 -7.79
CA SER A 192 17.11 4.38 -8.86
C SER A 192 15.76 3.87 -8.36
N GLY A 193 15.64 3.44 -7.10
CA GLY A 193 14.36 3.11 -6.50
C GLY A 193 13.37 4.29 -6.53
N PHE A 194 13.84 5.49 -6.18
CA PHE A 194 13.01 6.70 -6.25
C PHE A 194 12.68 7.11 -7.69
N LEU A 195 13.60 6.88 -8.64
CA LEU A 195 13.34 7.13 -10.06
C LEU A 195 12.29 6.17 -10.62
N VAL A 196 12.32 4.89 -10.26
CA VAL A 196 11.30 3.90 -10.64
C VAL A 196 9.93 4.34 -10.11
N LEU A 197 9.86 4.74 -8.84
CA LEU A 197 8.62 5.25 -8.24
C LEU A 197 8.13 6.53 -8.94
N GLY A 198 9.05 7.47 -9.23
CA GLY A 198 8.74 8.69 -9.97
C GLY A 198 8.23 8.40 -11.39
N PHE A 199 8.83 7.42 -12.07
CA PHE A 199 8.39 6.99 -13.38
C PHE A 199 6.99 6.38 -13.33
N SER A 200 6.70 5.53 -12.34
CA SER A 200 5.34 5.01 -12.10
C SER A 200 4.32 6.13 -11.94
N ARG A 201 4.63 7.17 -11.15
CA ARG A 201 3.71 8.32 -10.98
C ARG A 201 3.49 9.11 -12.25
N MET A 202 4.52 9.23 -13.10
CA MET A 202 4.36 9.88 -14.41
C MET A 202 3.37 9.10 -15.29
N ARG A 203 3.41 7.77 -15.25
CA ARG A 203 2.49 6.92 -16.02
C ARG A 203 1.01 7.15 -15.69
N GLU A 204 0.71 7.35 -14.42
CA GLU A 204 -0.64 7.72 -13.97
C GLU A 204 -1.13 9.02 -14.63
N TYR A 205 -0.29 10.05 -14.71
CA TYR A 205 -0.65 11.30 -15.39
C TYR A 205 -0.83 11.12 -16.91
N TYR A 206 -0.07 10.22 -17.55
CA TYR A 206 -0.29 9.87 -18.97
C TYR A 206 -1.64 9.19 -19.17
N SER A 207 -2.02 8.27 -18.28
CA SER A 207 -3.32 7.60 -18.32
C SER A 207 -4.48 8.55 -17.99
N ASP A 208 -4.30 9.48 -17.03
CA ASP A 208 -5.27 10.55 -16.73
C ASP A 208 -5.49 11.47 -17.95
N ASN A 209 -4.42 11.86 -18.63
CA ASN A 209 -4.51 12.66 -19.85
C ASN A 209 -5.17 11.90 -21.00
N PHE A 210 -4.88 10.61 -21.15
CA PHE A 210 -5.54 9.77 -22.16
C PHE A 210 -7.04 9.64 -21.88
N ALA A 211 -7.43 9.42 -20.61
CA ALA A 211 -8.84 9.39 -20.24
C ALA A 211 -9.55 10.72 -20.57
N LYS A 212 -8.89 11.85 -20.32
CA LYS A 212 -9.40 13.19 -20.70
C LYS A 212 -9.54 13.35 -22.21
N GLU A 213 -8.61 12.80 -22.99
CA GLU A 213 -8.68 12.82 -24.46
C GLU A 213 -9.85 11.98 -24.98
N VAL A 214 -10.01 10.76 -24.47
CA VAL A 214 -11.09 9.84 -24.88
C VAL A 214 -12.48 10.35 -24.47
N MET A 215 -12.59 10.90 -23.25
CA MET A 215 -13.86 11.42 -22.72
C MET A 215 -14.17 12.84 -23.22
N GLY A 216 -13.19 13.55 -23.77
CA GLY A 216 -13.28 14.97 -24.18
C GLY A 216 -13.00 15.97 -23.06
N ASP A 217 -13.24 15.59 -21.79
CA ASP A 217 -12.87 16.35 -20.61
C ASP A 217 -12.46 15.45 -19.43
N GLY A 218 -11.98 16.07 -18.34
CA GLY A 218 -11.54 15.36 -17.13
C GLY A 218 -12.61 15.26 -16.03
N GLU A 219 -13.84 15.74 -16.25
CA GLU A 219 -14.84 15.90 -15.21
C GLU A 219 -15.30 14.56 -14.65
N HIS A 220 -15.62 13.60 -15.52
CA HIS A 220 -16.08 12.28 -15.10
C HIS A 220 -14.98 11.51 -14.36
N LEU A 221 -13.72 11.60 -14.82
CA LEU A 221 -12.59 10.97 -14.13
C LEU A 221 -12.36 11.62 -12.76
N ARG A 222 -12.43 12.95 -12.66
CA ARG A 222 -12.32 13.67 -11.39
C ARG A 222 -13.41 13.23 -10.41
N ASN A 223 -14.67 13.20 -10.85
CA ASN A 223 -15.79 12.77 -10.02
C ASN A 223 -15.61 11.32 -9.57
N ALA A 224 -15.14 10.43 -10.46
CA ALA A 224 -14.80 9.06 -10.14
C ALA A 224 -13.65 8.96 -9.11
N LEU A 225 -12.57 9.72 -9.28
CA LEU A 225 -11.45 9.76 -8.33
C LEU A 225 -11.90 10.24 -6.96
N VAL A 226 -12.76 11.26 -6.90
CA VAL A 226 -13.37 11.71 -5.65
C VAL A 226 -14.25 10.61 -5.05
N LYS A 227 -15.03 9.90 -5.88
CA LYS A 227 -15.86 8.77 -5.45
C LYS A 227 -15.09 7.52 -5.05
N ILE A 228 -13.89 7.29 -5.54
CA ILE A 228 -13.09 6.13 -5.15
C ILE A 228 -12.22 6.48 -3.95
N ALA A 229 -11.49 7.60 -4.03
CA ALA A 229 -10.53 8.00 -3.00
C ALA A 229 -11.17 8.59 -1.75
N TYR A 230 -12.31 9.24 -1.94
CA TYR A 230 -13.09 9.82 -0.85
C TYR A 230 -14.53 9.32 -0.85
N GLY A 231 -14.82 8.20 -1.53
CA GLY A 231 -16.12 7.52 -1.45
C GLY A 231 -17.35 8.38 -1.39
N THR A 232 -17.68 9.12 -2.41
CA THR A 232 -18.78 10.08 -2.31
C THR A 232 -20.11 9.48 -2.77
N ALA A 233 -20.18 8.18 -3.04
CA ALA A 233 -21.38 7.50 -3.51
C ALA A 233 -22.05 6.66 -2.42
N SER A 234 -23.36 6.85 -2.26
CA SER A 234 -24.19 6.01 -1.40
C SER A 234 -24.38 4.63 -2.03
N ARG A 235 -23.98 3.56 -1.34
CA ARG A 235 -24.35 2.19 -1.70
C ARG A 235 -25.80 1.93 -1.30
N GLU A 236 -26.65 1.49 -2.22
CA GLU A 236 -27.97 0.97 -1.86
C GLU A 236 -27.82 -0.28 -0.98
N LYS A 237 -28.58 -0.33 0.12
CA LYS A 237 -28.40 -1.29 1.23
C LYS A 237 -28.63 -2.77 0.88
N ASP A 238 -29.14 -3.11 -0.30
CA ASP A 238 -29.74 -4.42 -0.58
C ASP A 238 -28.93 -5.39 -1.46
N LYS A 239 -27.77 -5.00 -1.99
CA LYS A 239 -26.94 -5.93 -2.79
C LYS A 239 -25.92 -6.66 -1.92
N ASN A 240 -26.20 -7.93 -1.64
CA ASN A 240 -25.30 -8.84 -0.93
C ASN A 240 -24.09 -9.22 -1.80
N PRO A 241 -22.85 -8.85 -1.43
CA PRO A 241 -21.66 -9.32 -2.14
C PRO A 241 -21.39 -10.79 -1.81
N LYS A 242 -21.16 -11.63 -2.84
CA LYS A 242 -20.71 -13.00 -2.68
C LYS A 242 -19.21 -13.12 -2.99
N THR A 243 -18.49 -13.60 -1.99
CA THR A 243 -17.26 -14.41 -2.10
C THR A 243 -15.90 -13.69 -2.15
N SER A 244 -15.00 -14.34 -1.40
CA SER A 244 -13.59 -14.07 -1.12
C SER A 244 -12.66 -14.59 -2.24
N CYS A 245 -11.74 -13.75 -2.71
CA CYS A 245 -10.66 -14.12 -3.65
C CYS A 245 -9.27 -13.91 -2.98
N MET A 246 -8.07 -14.34 -3.42
CA MET A 246 -6.75 -14.04 -2.77
C MET A 246 -5.93 -12.99 -3.54
N ALA A 247 -5.25 -12.03 -2.88
CA ALA A 247 -4.20 -11.20 -3.49
C ALA A 247 -3.13 -10.77 -2.48
N PHE A 248 -2.04 -11.54 -2.32
CA PHE A 248 -0.95 -11.14 -1.42
C PHE A 248 0.03 -10.26 -2.21
N THR A 249 -0.08 -8.94 -2.05
CA THR A 249 0.91 -7.99 -2.58
C THR A 249 1.86 -7.61 -1.45
N ASN A 250 3.07 -8.18 -1.49
CA ASN A 250 4.23 -7.58 -0.86
C ASN A 250 5.14 -7.16 -2.00
N ASN A 251 4.95 -5.93 -2.46
CA ASN A 251 5.91 -5.06 -3.14
C ASN A 251 5.12 -4.01 -3.90
N VAL A 252 5.03 -2.80 -3.33
CA VAL A 252 5.26 -1.50 -3.98
C VAL A 252 4.35 -1.09 -5.15
N GLN A 253 3.69 -1.98 -5.89
CA GLN A 253 2.94 -1.65 -7.11
C GLN A 253 1.41 -1.59 -6.93
N ASN A 254 0.83 -2.25 -5.92
CA ASN A 254 -0.63 -2.36 -5.76
C ASN A 254 -1.16 -1.88 -4.40
N ASP A 255 -0.33 -1.30 -3.53
CA ASP A 255 -0.76 -0.83 -2.20
C ASP A 255 -1.55 0.51 -2.25
N SER A 256 -1.89 0.98 -3.45
CA SER A 256 -2.30 2.35 -3.77
C SER A 256 -3.76 2.52 -4.19
N TRP A 257 -4.44 1.48 -4.67
CA TRP A 257 -5.81 1.60 -5.21
C TRP A 257 -6.92 1.30 -4.19
N MET A 258 -6.59 0.78 -3.02
CA MET A 258 -7.58 0.59 -1.96
C MET A 258 -7.63 1.76 -1.01
N LEU A 259 -8.66 2.57 -1.20
CA LEU A 259 -8.89 3.78 -0.45
C LEU A 259 -10.15 3.67 0.39
N SER A 260 -10.11 4.36 1.53
CA SER A 260 -11.25 4.52 2.41
C SER A 260 -12.31 5.37 1.68
N THR A 261 -13.53 4.85 1.58
CA THR A 261 -14.65 5.53 0.90
C THR A 261 -15.53 6.27 1.97
N TYR A 262 -16.53 7.08 1.63
CA TYR A 262 -17.28 8.05 2.44
C TYR A 262 -18.78 7.95 2.07
N LYS A 263 -19.59 8.95 2.42
CA LYS A 263 -20.75 9.43 1.69
C LYS A 263 -20.68 10.95 1.74
N LEU A 264 -20.69 11.63 0.61
CA LEU A 264 -20.80 13.09 0.58
C LEU A 264 -22.07 13.49 -0.17
N ASP A 265 -22.72 14.53 0.35
CA ASP A 265 -23.65 15.34 -0.42
C ASP A 265 -22.86 16.15 -1.46
N ASP A 266 -23.48 16.54 -2.58
CA ASP A 266 -22.80 17.03 -3.80
C ASP A 266 -22.14 18.44 -3.68
N ASN A 267 -21.77 18.84 -2.48
CA ASN A 267 -21.32 20.18 -2.12
C ASN A 267 -19.81 20.36 -2.33
N ASN A 268 -19.44 21.14 -3.36
CA ASN A 268 -18.05 21.38 -3.81
C ASN A 268 -17.06 21.87 -2.73
N LYS A 269 -17.53 22.56 -1.68
CA LYS A 269 -16.66 23.04 -0.58
C LYS A 269 -16.04 21.90 0.24
N MET A 270 -16.72 20.76 0.35
CA MET A 270 -16.26 19.64 1.16
C MET A 270 -15.24 18.78 0.40
N LYS A 271 -15.43 18.61 -0.92
CA LYS A 271 -14.43 18.01 -1.84
C LYS A 271 -13.07 18.75 -1.74
N LEU A 272 -13.11 20.08 -1.64
CA LEU A 272 -11.90 20.91 -1.48
C LEU A 272 -11.19 20.68 -0.13
N ASN A 273 -11.94 20.54 0.97
CA ASN A 273 -11.37 20.33 2.30
C ASN A 273 -10.64 18.98 2.43
N LEU A 274 -11.13 17.93 1.76
CA LEU A 274 -10.52 16.60 1.81
C LEU A 274 -9.16 16.53 1.10
N MET A 275 -8.99 17.32 0.03
CA MET A 275 -7.73 17.45 -0.71
C MET A 275 -6.69 18.30 0.02
N LYS A 276 -7.08 19.12 1.00
CA LYS A 276 -6.14 20.02 1.70
C LYS A 276 -5.01 19.26 2.38
N TRP A 277 -5.27 18.09 2.95
CA TRP A 277 -4.19 17.29 3.52
C TRP A 277 -3.22 16.83 2.42
N ASP A 278 -3.74 16.28 1.31
CA ASP A 278 -2.94 15.78 0.19
C ASP A 278 -2.07 16.90 -0.42
N LEU A 279 -2.60 18.13 -0.47
CA LEU A 279 -1.93 19.27 -1.11
C LEU A 279 -1.02 20.05 -0.15
N LYS A 280 -1.41 20.21 1.12
CA LYS A 280 -0.72 21.09 2.08
C LYS A 280 0.08 20.35 3.16
N ASN A 281 -0.30 19.12 3.55
CA ASN A 281 0.36 18.45 4.67
C ASN A 281 1.77 17.97 4.28
N PRO A 282 2.83 18.29 5.05
CA PRO A 282 4.19 17.83 4.75
C PRO A 282 4.32 16.30 4.73
N TRP A 283 3.54 15.57 5.54
CA TRP A 283 3.49 14.11 5.50
C TRP A 283 3.03 13.59 4.15
N ALA A 284 2.10 14.27 3.49
CA ALA A 284 1.60 13.87 2.18
C ALA A 284 2.74 13.86 1.13
N LYS A 285 3.54 14.93 1.09
CA LYS A 285 4.73 15.02 0.22
C LYS A 285 5.76 13.94 0.52
N TRP A 286 6.03 13.65 1.79
CA TRP A 286 6.95 12.59 2.20
C TRP A 286 6.49 11.20 1.74
N TYR A 287 5.19 10.91 1.87
CA TYR A 287 4.62 9.64 1.43
C TYR A 287 4.61 9.49 -0.09
N GLU A 288 4.27 10.55 -0.81
CA GLU A 288 4.21 10.53 -2.26
C GLU A 288 5.55 10.15 -2.90
N ILE A 289 6.68 10.63 -2.35
CA ILE A 289 8.02 10.28 -2.84
C ILE A 289 8.25 8.76 -2.79
N ASN A 290 7.69 8.09 -1.79
CA ASN A 290 7.79 6.65 -1.56
C ASN A 290 6.60 5.85 -2.15
N SER A 291 5.80 6.47 -3.03
CA SER A 291 4.58 5.90 -3.62
C SER A 291 4.71 5.68 -5.12
N THR A 292 4.05 4.67 -5.67
CA THR A 292 3.89 4.46 -7.12
C THR A 292 2.83 5.35 -7.76
N HIS A 293 1.88 5.86 -6.98
CA HIS A 293 0.82 6.76 -7.47
C HIS A 293 0.97 8.17 -6.89
N PRO A 294 0.68 9.20 -7.69
CA PRO A 294 0.53 10.55 -7.17
C PRO A 294 -0.69 10.62 -6.25
N LEU A 295 -0.70 11.60 -5.36
CA LEU A 295 -1.83 11.83 -4.46
C LEU A 295 -3.08 12.19 -5.25
N THR A 296 -4.25 11.70 -4.82
CA THR A 296 -5.52 11.94 -5.54
C THR A 296 -5.81 13.42 -5.73
N GLY A 297 -5.59 14.25 -4.69
CA GLY A 297 -5.75 15.70 -4.81
C GLY A 297 -4.90 16.33 -5.92
N LYS A 298 -3.69 15.80 -6.19
CA LYS A 298 -2.82 16.29 -7.27
C LYS A 298 -3.27 15.83 -8.65
N ARG A 299 -3.79 14.59 -8.77
CA ARG A 299 -4.38 14.09 -10.02
C ARG A 299 -5.57 14.94 -10.42
N ILE A 300 -6.46 15.23 -9.48
CA ILE A 300 -7.62 16.10 -9.69
C ILE A 300 -7.18 17.51 -10.13
N MET A 301 -6.18 18.09 -9.45
CA MET A 301 -5.62 19.39 -9.83
C MET A 301 -5.04 19.39 -11.26
N ALA A 302 -4.38 18.30 -11.67
CA ALA A 302 -3.81 18.15 -13.00
C ALA A 302 -4.89 18.02 -14.09
N LEU A 303 -6.04 17.40 -13.80
CA LEU A 303 -7.15 17.26 -14.74
C LEU A 303 -7.84 18.60 -15.03
N ASP A 304 -8.04 19.43 -14.00
CA ASP A 304 -8.80 20.67 -14.07
C ASP A 304 -7.98 21.92 -14.42
N HIS A 305 -6.65 21.84 -14.37
CA HIS A 305 -5.77 23.02 -14.38
C HIS A 305 -6.16 24.08 -13.33
N VAL A 306 -6.84 23.68 -12.26
CA VAL A 306 -7.29 24.59 -11.20
C VAL A 306 -6.13 24.85 -10.25
N GLU A 307 -5.64 26.09 -10.26
CA GLU A 307 -4.75 26.58 -9.21
C GLU A 307 -5.57 26.82 -7.94
N ILE A 308 -5.27 26.07 -6.86
CA ILE A 308 -5.84 26.40 -5.55
C ILE A 308 -5.12 27.66 -5.07
N GLU A 309 -5.87 28.75 -4.89
CA GLU A 309 -5.33 29.98 -4.29
C GLU A 309 -4.64 29.65 -2.97
N ASP A 310 -3.34 29.96 -2.92
CA ASP A 310 -2.44 29.65 -1.82
C ASP A 310 -2.60 30.65 -0.66
N ASN A 311 -3.84 30.98 -0.31
CA ASN A 311 -4.14 32.15 0.53
C ASN A 311 -3.87 31.96 2.02
N GLU A 312 -3.49 30.75 2.47
CA GLU A 312 -2.95 30.56 3.82
C GLU A 312 -1.89 29.45 3.81
N SER A 313 -0.62 29.85 3.97
CA SER A 313 0.44 28.93 4.34
C SER A 313 0.13 28.42 5.75
N SER A 314 -0.26 27.14 5.84
CA SER A 314 -0.50 26.47 7.11
C SER A 314 0.85 26.26 7.84
N THR A 315 1.33 27.32 8.49
CA THR A 315 2.47 27.29 9.43
C THR A 315 2.24 26.30 10.57
N LYS A 316 0.98 25.96 10.88
CA LYS A 316 0.58 24.93 11.86
C LYS A 316 0.97 23.50 11.45
N GLY A 317 1.14 23.22 10.15
CA GLY A 317 1.45 21.87 9.64
C GLY A 317 2.92 21.47 9.76
N LEU A 318 3.85 22.44 9.67
CA LEU A 318 5.29 22.12 9.66
C LEU A 318 5.85 21.80 11.04
N GLY A 319 5.42 22.53 12.08
CA GLY A 319 5.87 22.29 13.46
C GLY A 319 5.40 20.95 14.00
N SER A 320 4.14 20.58 13.72
CA SER A 320 3.60 19.26 14.07
C SER A 320 4.30 18.14 13.30
N PHE A 321 4.56 18.33 12.01
CA PHE A 321 5.35 17.40 11.20
C PHE A 321 6.76 17.15 11.76
N LEU A 322 7.52 18.20 12.10
CA LEU A 322 8.89 18.04 12.62
C LEU A 322 8.89 17.32 13.97
N LEU A 323 7.93 17.62 14.84
CA LEU A 323 7.78 16.92 16.12
C LEU A 323 7.44 15.45 15.92
N ASP A 324 6.45 15.15 15.07
CA ASP A 324 6.06 13.79 14.71
C ASP A 324 7.26 13.00 14.16
N ALA A 325 8.00 13.59 13.22
CA ALA A 325 9.16 12.99 12.58
C ALA A 325 10.28 12.72 13.58
N ALA A 326 10.60 13.70 14.44
CA ALA A 326 11.61 13.55 15.48
C ALA A 326 11.26 12.42 16.44
N ILE A 327 10.04 12.38 16.96
CA ILE A 327 9.59 11.34 17.90
C ILE A 327 9.57 9.96 17.24
N ASN A 328 9.11 9.88 15.99
CA ASN A 328 9.05 8.62 15.26
C ASN A 328 10.45 8.06 14.93
N MET A 329 11.39 8.94 14.60
CA MET A 329 12.76 8.56 14.21
C MET A 329 13.71 8.36 15.39
N LEU A 330 13.42 8.93 16.56
CA LEU A 330 14.30 8.94 17.72
C LEU A 330 14.82 7.53 18.12
N PRO A 331 14.00 6.47 18.23
CA PRO A 331 14.50 5.15 18.58
C PRO A 331 15.50 4.60 17.55
N TYR A 332 15.26 4.85 16.27
CA TYR A 332 16.13 4.37 15.18
C TYR A 332 17.44 5.15 15.13
N ILE A 333 17.38 6.47 15.28
CA ILE A 333 18.58 7.32 15.33
C ILE A 333 19.49 6.90 16.48
N LEU A 334 18.91 6.59 17.65
CA LEU A 334 19.69 6.10 18.79
C LEU A 334 20.34 4.75 18.49
N VAL A 335 19.60 3.77 17.96
CA VAL A 335 20.16 2.46 17.60
C VAL A 335 21.26 2.58 16.56
N ILE A 336 21.06 3.38 15.51
CA ILE A 336 22.05 3.62 14.46
C ILE A 336 23.29 4.31 15.05
N GLY A 337 23.10 5.35 15.87
CA GLY A 337 24.21 6.06 16.52
C GLY A 337 25.03 5.14 17.42
N VAL A 338 24.37 4.25 18.16
CA VAL A 338 25.04 3.24 18.99
C VAL A 338 25.76 2.20 18.14
N PHE A 339 25.15 1.76 17.04
CA PHE A 339 25.79 0.83 16.10
C PHE A 339 27.04 1.43 15.47
N VAL A 340 27.00 2.69 15.03
CA VAL A 340 28.16 3.42 14.50
C VAL A 340 29.24 3.55 15.57
N LYS A 341 28.88 3.95 16.79
CA LYS A 341 29.84 4.08 17.89
C LYS A 341 30.48 2.74 18.26
N SER A 342 29.71 1.67 18.33
CA SER A 342 30.22 0.31 18.54
C SER A 342 31.15 -0.12 17.40
N SER A 343 30.79 0.16 16.15
CA SER A 343 31.62 -0.20 14.98
C SER A 343 32.97 0.53 14.92
N LEU A 344 33.09 1.69 15.58
CA LEU A 344 34.36 2.41 15.73
C LEU A 344 35.27 1.75 16.78
N ASN A 345 34.71 1.01 17.73
CA ASN A 345 35.44 0.21 18.71
C ASN A 345 35.70 -1.19 18.13
N LYS A 346 36.88 -1.40 17.55
CA LYS A 346 37.21 -2.63 16.80
C LYS A 346 37.27 -3.92 17.65
N ASP A 347 37.34 -3.78 18.97
CA ASP A 347 37.64 -4.89 19.89
C ASP A 347 36.40 -5.45 20.60
N THR A 348 35.22 -4.84 20.46
CA THR A 348 33.99 -5.30 21.12
C THR A 348 32.87 -5.56 20.13
N SER A 349 32.13 -6.67 20.33
CA SER A 349 30.93 -6.92 19.54
C SER A 349 29.85 -5.90 19.90
N PHE A 350 28.87 -5.70 19.02
CA PHE A 350 27.75 -4.79 19.28
C PHE A 350 26.98 -5.14 20.57
N ILE A 351 26.85 -6.44 20.86
CA ILE A 351 26.17 -6.92 22.07
C ILE A 351 27.01 -6.59 23.30
N ASP A 352 28.31 -6.87 23.26
CA ASP A 352 29.21 -6.60 24.40
C ASP A 352 29.30 -5.10 24.68
N PHE A 353 29.38 -4.27 23.63
CA PHE A 353 29.36 -2.81 23.77
C PHE A 353 28.08 -2.31 24.45
N MET A 354 26.93 -2.90 24.12
CA MET A 354 25.65 -2.57 24.75
C MET A 354 25.58 -3.02 26.21
N ILE A 355 26.19 -4.17 26.53
CA ILE A 355 26.28 -4.69 27.90
C ILE A 355 27.15 -3.77 28.77
N GLU A 356 28.30 -3.34 28.26
CA GLU A 356 29.21 -2.41 28.95
C GLU A 356 28.62 -1.01 29.13
N ASN A 357 27.69 -0.61 28.25
CA ASN A 357 27.08 0.72 28.24
C ASN A 357 25.56 0.64 28.37
N PRO A 358 25.03 0.16 29.52
CA PRO A 358 23.60 -0.14 29.66
C PRO A 358 22.71 1.12 29.60
N LEU A 359 23.29 2.32 29.75
CA LEU A 359 22.60 3.59 29.52
C LEU A 359 22.01 3.69 28.10
N TYR A 360 22.67 3.13 27.08
CA TYR A 360 22.13 3.13 25.71
C TYR A 360 20.87 2.27 25.60
N ILE A 361 20.82 1.13 26.30
CA ILE A 361 19.63 0.28 26.38
C ILE A 361 18.47 1.06 27.02
N VAL A 362 18.74 1.79 28.10
CA VAL A 362 17.75 2.66 28.76
C VAL A 362 17.26 3.75 27.82
N LEU A 363 18.16 4.46 27.14
CA LEU A 363 17.80 5.54 26.21
C LEU A 363 16.94 5.04 25.04
N VAL A 364 17.27 3.88 24.46
CA VAL A 364 16.46 3.24 23.43
C VAL A 364 15.08 2.89 23.99
N GLY A 365 15.01 2.25 25.17
CA GLY A 365 13.74 1.91 25.82
C GLY A 365 12.86 3.14 26.12
N VAL A 366 13.44 4.21 26.68
CA VAL A 366 12.73 5.47 26.96
C VAL A 366 12.24 6.13 25.67
N SER A 367 13.05 6.16 24.61
CA SER A 367 12.62 6.70 23.31
C SER A 367 11.47 5.92 22.70
N MET A 368 11.46 4.59 22.84
CA MET A 368 10.35 3.74 22.40
C MET A 368 9.08 4.00 23.21
N LEU A 369 9.19 4.22 24.52
CA LEU A 369 8.05 4.60 25.37
C LEU A 369 7.50 5.98 25.00
N LEU A 370 8.38 6.95 24.75
CA LEU A 370 7.98 8.29 24.32
C LEU A 370 7.22 8.22 22.99
N ARG A 371 7.74 7.49 22.00
CA ARG A 371 7.05 7.22 20.73
C ARG A 371 5.71 6.51 20.94
N TYR A 372 5.66 5.52 21.83
CA TYR A 372 4.43 4.78 22.15
C TYR A 372 3.34 5.70 22.71
N TYR A 373 3.63 6.48 23.76
CA TYR A 373 2.63 7.35 24.39
C TYR A 373 2.22 8.51 23.48
N TYR A 374 3.12 8.98 22.63
CA TYR A 374 2.82 9.98 21.62
C TYR A 374 1.91 9.43 20.50
N SER A 375 2.15 8.19 20.07
CA SER A 375 1.39 7.55 18.99
C SER A 375 0.01 7.06 19.43
N TYR A 376 -0.11 6.60 20.69
CA TYR A 376 -1.28 5.90 21.21
C TYR A 376 -1.91 6.68 22.38
N GLY A 377 -2.58 7.78 22.03
CA GLY A 377 -3.30 8.62 22.98
C GLY A 377 -4.44 7.89 23.72
N ARG A 378 -4.96 8.51 24.78
CA ARG A 378 -6.15 8.05 25.53
C ARG A 378 -7.30 9.05 25.33
N GLY A 379 -8.49 8.70 25.81
CA GLY A 379 -9.70 9.51 25.66
C GLY A 379 -10.38 9.22 24.33
N TYR A 380 -10.98 8.03 24.20
CA TYR A 380 -11.65 7.63 22.98
C TYR A 380 -13.02 8.32 22.89
N GLU A 381 -13.24 9.06 21.83
CA GLU A 381 -14.51 9.69 21.51
C GLU A 381 -15.15 8.97 20.32
N GLN A 382 -16.48 8.85 20.32
CA GLN A 382 -17.19 8.37 19.13
C GLN A 382 -17.15 9.47 18.07
N ARG A 383 -16.69 9.12 16.86
CA ARG A 383 -16.61 10.02 15.70
C ARG A 383 -17.04 9.24 14.47
N THR A 384 -17.37 9.96 13.41
CA THR A 384 -17.64 9.37 12.10
C THR A 384 -16.35 9.30 11.27
N ILE A 385 -16.34 8.41 10.29
CA ILE A 385 -15.26 8.25 9.29
C ILE A 385 -15.08 9.58 8.54
N GLU A 386 -16.16 10.25 8.16
CA GLU A 386 -16.18 11.57 7.54
C GLU A 386 -15.44 12.66 8.35
N GLU A 387 -15.74 12.76 9.66
CA GLU A 387 -15.10 13.74 10.55
C GLU A 387 -13.58 13.52 10.65
N LEU A 388 -13.15 12.26 10.75
CA LEU A 388 -11.73 11.89 10.87
C LEU A 388 -10.94 12.26 9.62
N LEU A 389 -11.57 12.05 8.49
CA LEU A 389 -10.95 12.21 7.20
C LEU A 389 -10.89 13.66 6.72
N SER A 390 -11.82 14.50 7.18
CA SER A 390 -11.79 15.94 6.97
C SER A 390 -10.68 16.65 7.78
N ARG A 391 -9.96 15.92 8.64
CA ARG A 391 -8.91 16.50 9.48
C ARG A 391 -7.60 16.73 8.73
N GLU A 392 -7.15 17.99 8.73
CA GLU A 392 -5.86 18.42 8.15
C GLU A 392 -4.66 18.13 9.08
N ASP A 393 -4.87 18.11 10.39
CA ASP A 393 -3.85 17.85 11.42
C ASP A 393 -3.61 16.35 11.67
N ALA A 394 -4.26 15.47 10.89
CA ALA A 394 -4.06 14.04 10.98
C ALA A 394 -2.62 13.66 10.57
N SER A 395 -2.04 12.73 11.34
CA SER A 395 -0.65 12.31 11.22
C SER A 395 -0.56 10.79 11.11
N PRO A 396 0.48 10.24 10.45
CA PRO A 396 0.78 8.81 10.51
C PRO A 396 1.38 8.40 11.86
N VAL A 397 1.94 9.35 12.62
CA VAL A 397 2.61 9.09 13.88
C VAL A 397 1.61 9.25 15.03
N LYS A 398 1.03 10.44 15.17
CA LYS A 398 0.10 10.78 16.25
C LYS A 398 -1.30 10.28 15.92
N GLY A 399 -1.73 9.22 16.60
CA GLY A 399 -3.06 8.64 16.41
C GLY A 399 -4.16 9.43 17.15
N ILE A 400 -5.30 9.61 16.51
CA ILE A 400 -6.50 10.21 17.12
C ILE A 400 -7.32 9.12 17.81
N PRO A 401 -7.40 9.09 19.15
CA PRO A 401 -8.16 8.07 19.87
C PRO A 401 -9.65 8.18 19.57
N THR A 402 -10.23 7.15 18.97
CA THR A 402 -11.60 7.18 18.45
C THR A 402 -12.33 5.85 18.67
N ILE A 403 -13.65 5.90 18.72
CA ILE A 403 -14.56 4.75 18.65
C ILE A 403 -15.33 4.86 17.34
N LEU A 404 -15.14 3.89 16.44
CA LEU A 404 -15.91 3.76 15.20
C LEU A 404 -16.98 2.68 15.37
N LYS A 405 -18.19 2.93 14.87
CA LYS A 405 -19.30 1.96 14.86
C LYS A 405 -19.77 1.82 13.43
N GLY A 406 -19.86 0.60 12.94
CA GLY A 406 -20.29 0.36 11.58
C GLY A 406 -20.33 -1.12 11.23
N LYS A 407 -20.67 -1.38 9.98
CA LYS A 407 -20.79 -2.71 9.40
C LYS A 407 -19.50 -3.09 8.68
N VAL A 408 -19.00 -4.30 8.90
CA VAL A 408 -17.87 -4.81 8.12
C VAL A 408 -18.38 -5.28 6.76
N ILE A 409 -17.96 -4.63 5.68
CA ILE A 409 -18.46 -4.88 4.31
C ILE A 409 -17.53 -5.76 3.47
N GLY A 410 -16.33 -6.03 4.00
CA GLY A 410 -15.31 -6.69 3.21
C GLY A 410 -13.99 -6.79 3.93
N LYS A 411 -13.04 -7.37 3.19
CA LYS A 411 -11.65 -7.52 3.57
C LYS A 411 -10.88 -6.26 3.18
N GLY A 412 -9.80 -5.97 3.90
CA GLY A 412 -8.95 -4.80 3.66
C GLY A 412 -8.31 -4.77 2.27
N ILE A 413 -8.19 -5.93 1.64
CA ILE A 413 -7.87 -6.07 0.22
C ILE A 413 -9.01 -6.77 -0.53
N PRO A 414 -9.68 -6.11 -1.50
CA PRO A 414 -10.73 -6.72 -2.28
C PRO A 414 -10.18 -7.86 -3.12
N GLY A 415 -10.89 -8.96 -3.07
CA GLY A 415 -10.43 -10.21 -3.60
C GLY A 415 -9.15 -10.69 -2.90
N LEU A 416 -8.93 -10.47 -1.60
CA LEU A 416 -7.89 -11.20 -0.83
C LEU A 416 -8.45 -12.04 0.34
N PHE A 417 -8.24 -13.37 0.32
CA PHE A 417 -8.90 -14.30 1.24
C PHE A 417 -8.20 -14.28 2.56
N TYR A 418 -6.92 -13.93 2.49
CA TYR A 418 -6.02 -13.70 3.57
C TYR A 418 -5.83 -12.19 3.73
N SER A 419 -6.89 -11.47 4.09
CA SER A 419 -6.74 -10.09 4.51
C SER A 419 -6.98 -10.07 6.00
N GLU A 420 -5.97 -9.64 6.73
CA GLU A 420 -6.01 -9.49 8.18
C GLU A 420 -6.85 -8.27 8.58
N ASP A 421 -6.88 -7.29 7.68
CA ASP A 421 -7.56 -6.03 7.84
C ASP A 421 -9.03 -6.13 7.39
N LEU A 422 -9.88 -5.32 8.01
CA LEU A 422 -11.31 -5.27 7.72
C LEU A 422 -11.66 -3.93 7.07
N MET A 423 -12.63 -3.92 6.15
CA MET A 423 -13.24 -2.67 5.70
C MET A 423 -14.52 -2.41 6.50
N LEU A 424 -14.56 -1.29 7.21
CA LEU A 424 -15.68 -0.88 8.06
C LEU A 424 -16.45 0.26 7.40
N ASP A 425 -17.75 0.06 7.15
CA ASP A 425 -18.70 1.09 6.69
C ASP A 425 -19.52 1.63 7.87
N ASP A 426 -19.35 2.89 8.25
CA ASP A 426 -20.15 3.54 9.31
C ASP A 426 -21.39 4.28 8.79
N GLY A 427 -21.67 4.17 7.48
CA GLY A 427 -22.73 4.87 6.81
C GLY A 427 -22.38 6.30 6.38
N THR A 428 -21.32 6.90 6.90
CA THR A 428 -20.67 8.13 6.39
C THR A 428 -19.39 7.83 5.61
N GLY A 429 -18.93 6.57 5.64
CA GLY A 429 -17.79 6.08 4.89
C GLY A 429 -17.32 4.70 5.21
N ILE A 430 -16.41 4.22 4.36
CA ILE A 430 -15.68 2.96 4.46
C ILE A 430 -14.25 3.28 4.89
N MET A 431 -13.74 2.67 5.96
CA MET A 431 -12.35 2.84 6.40
C MET A 431 -11.67 1.48 6.60
N LEU A 432 -10.40 1.42 6.21
CA LEU A 432 -9.56 0.28 6.50
C LEU A 432 -9.26 0.20 8.00
N VAL A 433 -9.64 -0.90 8.64
CA VAL A 433 -9.32 -1.24 10.02
C VAL A 433 -8.11 -2.17 10.04
N ASP A 434 -6.99 -1.63 10.49
CA ASP A 434 -5.69 -2.30 10.60
C ASP A 434 -5.63 -3.16 11.87
N TYR A 435 -5.72 -4.48 11.70
CA TYR A 435 -5.71 -5.46 12.78
C TYR A 435 -4.33 -6.13 12.90
N ARG A 436 -3.51 -5.66 13.84
CA ARG A 436 -2.14 -6.17 14.04
C ARG A 436 -1.99 -7.09 15.23
N GLN A 437 -1.37 -8.23 14.99
CA GLN A 437 -0.88 -9.12 16.04
C GLN A 437 0.65 -9.12 16.11
N PRO A 438 1.24 -9.38 17.29
CA PRO A 438 2.69 -9.40 17.48
C PRO A 438 3.44 -10.34 16.53
N LEU A 439 2.84 -11.50 16.25
CA LEU A 439 3.40 -12.50 15.36
C LEU A 439 2.52 -12.57 14.12
N LYS A 440 3.15 -12.51 12.95
CA LYS A 440 2.46 -12.64 11.65
C LYS A 440 1.62 -13.91 11.56
N ILE A 441 2.05 -15.02 12.19
CA ILE A 441 1.29 -16.27 12.20
C ILE A 441 -0.05 -16.16 12.96
N LEU A 442 -0.12 -15.31 13.99
CA LEU A 442 -1.36 -15.07 14.74
C LEU A 442 -2.32 -14.18 13.96
N GLN A 443 -1.76 -13.18 13.29
CA GLN A 443 -2.47 -12.40 12.30
C GLN A 443 -3.00 -13.32 11.19
N TRP A 444 -2.20 -14.34 10.83
CA TRP A 444 -2.58 -15.35 9.84
C TRP A 444 -3.72 -16.25 10.24
N ALA A 445 -3.68 -16.74 11.47
CA ALA A 445 -4.77 -17.49 12.04
C ALA A 445 -6.06 -16.65 12.09
N PHE A 446 -5.99 -15.39 12.49
CA PHE A 446 -7.16 -14.50 12.52
C PHE A 446 -7.78 -14.31 11.12
N ALA A 447 -6.95 -14.01 10.12
CA ALA A 447 -7.40 -13.82 8.75
C ALA A 447 -8.11 -15.05 8.16
N LEU A 448 -7.62 -16.26 8.48
CA LEU A 448 -8.20 -17.50 7.95
C LEU A 448 -9.43 -18.01 8.70
N PHE A 449 -9.50 -17.80 10.01
CA PHE A 449 -10.50 -18.46 10.85
C PHE A 449 -11.56 -17.50 11.41
N GLU A 450 -11.27 -16.20 11.49
CA GLU A 450 -12.13 -15.24 12.20
C GLU A 450 -12.70 -14.15 11.28
N VAL A 451 -11.96 -13.69 10.26
CA VAL A 451 -12.37 -12.54 9.42
C VAL A 451 -13.73 -12.74 8.75
N ASP A 452 -13.99 -13.92 8.19
CA ASP A 452 -15.26 -14.22 7.52
C ASP A 452 -16.44 -14.16 8.50
N LYS A 453 -16.21 -14.34 9.81
CA LYS A 453 -17.26 -14.20 10.82
C LYS A 453 -17.70 -12.75 11.01
N PHE A 454 -16.85 -11.78 10.66
CA PHE A 454 -17.16 -10.35 10.79
C PHE A 454 -17.91 -9.80 9.59
N GLN A 455 -17.82 -10.44 8.41
CA GLN A 455 -18.51 -9.96 7.20
C GLN A 455 -20.01 -9.77 7.44
N GLU A 456 -20.51 -8.63 6.98
CA GLU A 456 -21.90 -8.19 7.10
C GLU A 456 -22.39 -8.04 8.55
N LYS A 457 -21.49 -7.84 9.52
CA LYS A 457 -21.85 -7.65 10.93
C LYS A 457 -21.51 -6.23 11.41
N GLU A 458 -22.41 -5.71 12.24
CA GLU A 458 -22.19 -4.51 13.03
C GLU A 458 -21.11 -4.76 14.09
N VAL A 459 -20.14 -3.86 14.17
CA VAL A 459 -19.03 -3.90 15.11
C VAL A 459 -18.74 -2.52 15.68
N GLU A 460 -18.18 -2.51 16.88
CA GLU A 460 -17.62 -1.31 17.50
C GLU A 460 -16.09 -1.47 17.58
N VAL A 461 -15.37 -0.65 16.82
CA VAL A 461 -13.91 -0.68 16.73
C VAL A 461 -13.33 0.47 17.55
N ILE A 462 -12.55 0.13 18.57
CA ILE A 462 -11.87 1.11 19.41
C ILE A 462 -10.41 1.14 18.98
N GLY A 463 -9.86 2.33 18.78
CA GLY A 463 -8.51 2.44 18.25
C GLY A 463 -8.07 3.87 18.00
N TRP A 464 -7.19 4.01 17.03
CA TRP A 464 -6.63 5.30 16.67
C TRP A 464 -6.69 5.51 15.17
N TYR A 465 -7.31 6.60 14.76
CA TYR A 465 -7.23 7.03 13.38
C TYR A 465 -5.87 7.64 13.07
N LYS A 466 -5.31 7.26 11.92
CA LYS A 466 -4.06 7.78 11.38
C LYS A 466 -4.21 8.05 9.90
N ARG A 467 -3.49 9.05 9.40
CA ARG A 467 -3.47 9.40 7.98
C ARG A 467 -2.06 9.25 7.41
N GLY A 468 -1.88 8.26 6.56
CA GLY A 468 -0.72 8.12 5.68
C GLY A 468 -1.13 8.39 4.23
N MET A 469 -0.46 7.76 3.26
CA MET A 469 -0.92 7.76 1.86
C MET A 469 -2.36 7.27 1.74
N ARG A 470 -2.68 6.18 2.45
CA ARG A 470 -4.06 5.76 2.73
C ARG A 470 -4.43 6.18 4.14
N PRO A 471 -5.66 6.66 4.37
CA PRO A 471 -6.23 6.73 5.71
C PRO A 471 -6.48 5.32 6.26
N TYR A 472 -6.24 5.11 7.55
CA TYR A 472 -6.49 3.82 8.19
C TYR A 472 -6.76 3.96 9.69
N PHE A 473 -7.47 2.99 10.22
CA PHE A 473 -7.82 2.90 11.62
C PHE A 473 -7.01 1.80 12.32
N VAL A 474 -6.07 2.19 13.19
CA VAL A 474 -5.30 1.22 13.97
C VAL A 474 -6.18 0.66 15.07
N CYS A 475 -6.53 -0.63 14.95
CA CYS A 475 -7.40 -1.30 15.89
C CYS A 475 -6.70 -1.59 17.22
N LYS A 476 -7.34 -1.17 18.33
CA LYS A 476 -6.99 -1.63 19.67
C LYS A 476 -7.71 -2.93 19.99
N TYR A 477 -9.02 -2.92 19.81
CA TYR A 477 -9.88 -4.09 19.89
C TYR A 477 -11.18 -3.86 19.12
N ILE A 478 -11.74 -4.95 18.64
CA ILE A 478 -13.06 -5.00 18.02
C ILE A 478 -14.03 -5.60 19.03
N LYS A 479 -15.14 -4.92 19.26
CA LYS A 479 -16.23 -5.42 20.09
C LYS A 479 -17.37 -5.85 19.17
N ARG A 480 -17.86 -7.06 19.38
CA ARG A 480 -19.01 -7.63 18.69
C ARG A 480 -19.86 -8.37 19.71
N TYR A 481 -21.06 -7.86 19.98
CA TYR A 481 -21.90 -8.32 21.09
C TYR A 481 -21.09 -8.31 22.41
N ASP A 482 -21.04 -9.44 23.13
CA ASP A 482 -20.26 -9.62 24.35
C ASP A 482 -18.80 -10.01 24.11
N ASN A 483 -18.44 -10.37 22.88
CA ASN A 483 -17.09 -10.81 22.54
C ASN A 483 -16.18 -9.63 22.21
N LYS A 484 -14.95 -9.69 22.72
CA LYS A 484 -13.91 -8.67 22.53
C LYS A 484 -12.67 -9.29 21.91
N TYR A 485 -12.35 -8.86 20.70
CA TYR A 485 -11.18 -9.31 19.95
C TYR A 485 -10.06 -8.28 20.10
N GLN A 486 -9.03 -8.61 20.88
CA GLN A 486 -7.93 -7.68 21.18
C GLN A 486 -6.79 -7.81 20.19
N CYS A 487 -6.23 -6.67 19.77
CA CYS A 487 -4.92 -6.63 19.12
C CYS A 487 -3.84 -6.56 20.20
N TYR A 488 -2.79 -7.38 20.16
CA TYR A 488 -1.76 -7.37 21.21
C TYR A 488 -0.48 -6.64 20.82
N ASN A 489 -0.35 -6.21 19.55
CA ASN A 489 0.89 -5.64 19.02
C ASN A 489 1.36 -4.39 19.80
N TYR A 490 0.44 -3.50 20.15
CA TYR A 490 0.76 -2.29 20.92
C TYR A 490 1.15 -2.62 22.36
N MET A 491 0.50 -3.62 22.97
CA MET A 491 0.82 -4.04 24.33
C MET A 491 2.24 -4.64 24.36
N LEU A 492 2.59 -5.48 23.39
CA LEU A 492 3.95 -6.01 23.26
C LEU A 492 4.96 -4.89 23.05
N THR A 493 4.69 -3.93 22.14
CA THR A 493 5.59 -2.80 21.90
C THR A 493 5.88 -2.03 23.20
N LYS A 494 4.84 -1.80 24.01
CA LYS A 494 4.97 -1.19 25.33
C LYS A 494 5.79 -2.07 26.29
N MET A 495 5.51 -3.36 26.36
CA MET A 495 6.21 -4.31 27.23
C MET A 495 7.70 -4.43 26.89
N VAL A 496 8.05 -4.50 25.59
CA VAL A 496 9.44 -4.53 25.13
C VAL A 496 10.15 -3.23 25.51
N ALA A 497 9.51 -2.08 25.30
CA ALA A 497 10.10 -0.79 25.66
C ALA A 497 10.35 -0.67 27.17
N PHE A 498 9.39 -1.08 28.02
CA PHE A 498 9.60 -1.16 29.47
C PHE A 498 10.67 -2.17 29.85
N GLY A 499 10.69 -3.34 29.21
CA GLY A 499 11.68 -4.39 29.43
C GLY A 499 13.11 -3.90 29.16
N LEU A 500 13.33 -3.14 28.09
CA LEU A 500 14.62 -2.51 27.80
C LEU A 500 15.04 -1.51 28.88
N VAL A 501 14.12 -0.67 29.35
CA VAL A 501 14.40 0.28 30.44
C VAL A 501 14.80 -0.45 31.72
N ILE A 502 14.03 -1.47 32.13
CA ILE A 502 14.32 -2.26 33.33
C ILE A 502 15.65 -3.00 33.19
N LEU A 503 15.87 -3.67 32.05
CA LEU A 503 17.09 -4.41 31.77
C LEU A 503 18.32 -3.50 31.87
N GLY A 504 18.31 -2.35 31.19
CA GLY A 504 19.42 -1.40 31.25
C GLY A 504 19.63 -0.80 32.65
N LEU A 505 18.57 -0.58 33.43
CA LEU A 505 18.72 -0.14 34.82
C LEU A 505 19.32 -1.23 35.71
N CYS A 506 18.88 -2.49 35.59
CA CYS A 506 19.41 -3.60 36.37
C CYS A 506 20.87 -3.88 36.05
N MET A 507 21.26 -3.82 34.77
CA MET A 507 22.64 -4.02 34.32
C MET A 507 23.60 -2.92 34.80
N LYS A 508 23.10 -1.77 35.24
CA LYS A 508 23.94 -0.73 35.85
C LYS A 508 24.42 -1.11 37.27
N PHE A 509 23.74 -2.06 37.92
CA PHE A 509 24.02 -2.48 39.29
C PHE A 509 24.72 -3.84 39.38
N ILE A 510 25.00 -4.47 38.24
CA ILE A 510 25.82 -5.68 38.08
C ILE A 510 27.17 -5.22 37.55
#